data_AF-A0A928HLI7-F1
#
_entry.id   AF-A0A928HLI7-F1
#
_cell.length_a   1.000
_cell.length_b   1.000
_cell.length_c   1.000
_cell.angle_alpha   90.00
_cell.angle_beta   90.00
_cell.angle_gamma   90.00
#
_symmetry.space_group_name_H-M   'P 1'
#
loop_
_entity.id
_entity.type
_entity.pdbx_description
1 polymer ?
#
loop_
_entity_poly.entity_id
_entity_poly.type
_entity_poly.pdbx_seq_one_letter_code
_entity_poly.pdbx_strand_id
1 'polypeptide(L)'
;MEVGKLANRNPDTSGLVSLADRTNNERTKIQSLGGLASGVARRKKNKMRQILTEALLLPHEDGQSIKDAMAVALINRALKGDVRAFVTIMKFVGETPTELQQMATDDELNLSSWEF
;
A
#
# COMPACT_ATOMS: atom_id res chain seq x y z
N MET A 1 -27.42 -2.12 -16.09
CA MET A 1 -26.85 -2.05 -14.73
C MET A 1 -25.40 -1.64 -14.86
N GLU A 2 -25.09 -0.34 -14.82
CA GLU A 2 -23.71 0.16 -14.80
C GLU A 2 -23.36 0.58 -13.38
N VAL A 3 -22.65 -0.30 -12.67
CA VAL A 3 -21.97 0.01 -11.42
C VAL A 3 -20.55 0.45 -11.76
N GLY A 4 -20.36 1.76 -11.98
CA GLY A 4 -19.03 2.22 -12.39
C GLY A 4 -18.89 3.71 -12.56
N LYS A 5 -18.92 4.45 -11.45
CA LYS A 5 -18.20 5.73 -11.20
C LYS A 5 -18.68 6.31 -9.88
N LEU A 6 -18.13 5.81 -8.77
CA LEU A 6 -18.13 6.62 -7.54
C LEU A 6 -17.18 7.78 -7.80
N ALA A 7 -17.76 8.89 -8.27
CA ALA A 7 -17.08 10.13 -8.56
C ALA A 7 -16.24 10.57 -7.36
N ASN A 8 -14.99 10.91 -7.65
CA ASN A 8 -14.14 11.72 -6.79
C ASN A 8 -14.91 13.01 -6.45
N ARG A 9 -15.52 13.09 -5.27
CA ARG A 9 -16.23 14.28 -4.78
C ARG A 9 -15.19 15.35 -4.45
N ASN A 10 -14.70 16.05 -5.47
CA ASN A 10 -14.00 17.31 -5.23
C ASN A 10 -15.07 18.32 -4.78
N PRO A 11 -15.01 18.87 -3.55
CA PRO A 11 -15.96 19.87 -3.13
C PRO A 11 -15.91 21.05 -4.10
N ASP A 12 -17.06 21.57 -4.49
CA ASP A 12 -17.17 22.71 -5.40
C ASP A 12 -16.30 23.87 -4.90
N THR A 13 -15.29 24.24 -5.70
CA THR A 13 -14.29 25.25 -5.36
C THR A 13 -14.72 26.67 -5.77
N SER A 14 -15.91 26.83 -6.35
CA SER A 14 -16.42 28.08 -6.93
C SER A 14 -16.52 29.27 -5.95
N GLY A 15 -16.38 29.04 -4.63
CA GLY A 15 -16.40 30.06 -3.59
C GLY A 15 -15.13 30.19 -2.74
N LEU A 16 -13.99 29.58 -3.12
CA LEU A 16 -12.77 29.63 -2.33
C LEU A 16 -11.92 30.88 -2.62
N VAL A 17 -11.69 31.70 -1.59
CA VAL A 17 -10.72 32.82 -1.65
C VAL A 17 -9.30 32.30 -1.39
N SER A 18 -8.35 32.67 -2.26
CA SER A 18 -6.93 32.34 -2.15
C SER A 18 -6.34 32.78 -0.80
N LEU A 19 -5.36 32.03 -0.29
CA LEU A 19 -4.63 32.44 0.91
C LEU A 19 -3.85 33.74 0.70
N ALA A 20 -3.42 34.01 -0.54
CA ALA A 20 -2.66 35.23 -0.90
C ALA A 20 -3.49 36.51 -0.79
N ASP A 21 -4.82 36.40 -0.90
CA ASP A 21 -5.74 37.53 -0.89
C ASP A 21 -6.34 37.79 0.50
N ARG A 22 -5.98 36.97 1.50
CA ARG A 22 -6.46 37.08 2.89
C ARG A 22 -5.56 37.94 3.76
N THR A 23 -6.11 38.45 4.86
CA THR A 23 -5.31 39.18 5.86
C THR A 23 -4.34 38.24 6.60
N ASN A 24 -3.27 38.80 7.18
CA ASN A 24 -2.28 38.00 7.93
C ASN A 24 -2.93 37.23 9.10
N ASN A 25 -3.87 37.85 9.83
CA ASN A 25 -4.55 37.19 10.94
C ASN A 25 -5.38 35.98 10.48
N GLU A 26 -6.09 36.09 9.35
CA GLU A 26 -6.85 34.98 8.79
C GLU A 26 -5.94 33.85 8.30
N ARG A 27 -4.81 34.17 7.66
CA ARG A 27 -3.83 33.16 7.24
C ARG A 27 -3.31 32.38 8.43
N THR A 28 -2.89 33.05 9.50
CA THR A 28 -2.41 32.41 10.73
C THR A 28 -3.47 31.50 11.33
N LYS A 29 -4.73 31.96 11.39
CA LYS A 29 -5.85 31.15 11.91
C LYS A 29 -6.09 29.90 11.06
N ILE A 30 -6.09 30.04 9.73
CA ILE A 30 -6.27 28.91 8.80
C ILE A 30 -5.11 27.92 8.90
N GLN A 31 -3.87 28.39 8.94
CA GLN A 31 -2.69 27.54 9.10
C GLN A 31 -2.74 26.77 10.41
N SER A 32 -3.10 27.43 11.51
CA SER A 32 -3.28 26.80 12.83
C SER A 32 -4.35 25.70 12.79
N LEU A 33 -5.53 26.00 12.22
CA LEU A 33 -6.61 25.03 12.06
C LEU A 33 -6.21 23.86 11.16
N GLY A 34 -5.49 24.13 10.06
CA GLY A 34 -4.97 23.09 9.16
C GLY A 34 -3.93 22.20 9.84
N GLY A 35 -3.05 22.78 10.65
CA GLY A 35 -2.07 22.07 11.46
C GLY A 35 -2.74 21.19 12.51
N LEU A 36 -3.75 21.70 13.20
CA LEU A 36 -4.55 20.95 14.17
C LEU A 36 -5.27 19.77 13.52
N ALA A 37 -5.98 20.02 12.41
CA ALA A 37 -6.71 18.98 11.68
C ALA A 37 -5.76 17.88 11.16
N SER A 38 -4.63 18.28 10.59
CA SER A 38 -3.57 17.36 10.14
C SER A 38 -3.00 16.56 11.32
N GLY A 39 -2.77 17.20 12.47
CA GLY A 39 -2.29 16.56 13.68
C GLY A 39 -3.27 15.51 14.22
N VAL A 40 -4.57 15.83 14.24
CA VAL A 40 -5.64 14.89 14.62
C VAL A 40 -5.67 13.70 13.66
N ALA A 41 -5.62 13.94 12.34
CA ALA A 41 -5.61 12.89 11.34
C ALA A 41 -4.37 11.98 11.48
N ARG A 42 -3.18 12.56 11.68
CA ARG A 42 -1.92 11.81 11.91
C ARG A 42 -2.01 10.96 13.18
N ARG A 43 -2.51 11.51 14.29
CA ARG A 43 -2.71 10.75 15.55
C ARG A 43 -3.68 9.60 15.37
N LYS A 44 -4.81 9.82 14.68
CA LYS A 44 -5.76 8.74 14.35
C LYS A 44 -5.11 7.64 13.52
N LYS A 45 -4.34 8.00 12.48
CA LYS A 45 -3.60 7.04 11.65
C LYS A 45 -2.57 6.25 12.46
N ASN A 46 -1.81 6.91 13.34
CA ASN A 46 -0.82 6.24 14.18
C ASN A 46 -1.46 5.29 15.19
N LYS A 47 -2.56 5.70 15.83
CA LYS A 47 -3.33 4.82 16.73
C LYS A 47 -3.86 3.59 16.00
N MET A 48 -4.42 3.77 14.80
CA MET A 48 -4.86 2.65 13.98
C MET A 48 -3.71 1.72 13.60
N ARG A 49 -2.56 2.29 13.19
CA ARG A 49 -1.37 1.50 12.88
C ARG A 49 -0.94 0.65 14.07
N GLN A 50 -0.90 1.22 15.27
CA GLN A 50 -0.55 0.50 16.48
C GLN A 50 -1.50 -0.68 16.73
N ILE A 51 -2.81 -0.43 16.71
CA ILE A 51 -3.84 -1.46 16.92
C ILE A 51 -3.69 -2.59 15.90
N LEU A 52 -3.46 -2.25 14.63
CA LEU A 52 -3.28 -3.26 13.58
C LEU A 52 -1.98 -4.05 13.74
N THR A 53 -0.88 -3.39 14.13
CA THR A 53 0.38 -4.08 14.43
C THR A 53 0.20 -5.08 15.58
N GLU A 54 -0.52 -4.70 16.63
CA GLU A 54 -0.85 -5.59 17.75
C GLU A 54 -1.77 -6.74 17.31
N ALA A 55 -2.80 -6.44 16.51
CA ALA A 55 -3.73 -7.43 15.99
C ALA A 55 -3.03 -8.50 15.13
N LEU A 56 -2.03 -8.11 14.33
CA LEU A 56 -1.26 -9.04 13.49
C LEU A 56 -0.46 -10.07 14.31
N LEU A 57 -0.16 -9.79 15.58
CA LEU A 57 0.55 -10.71 16.48
C LEU A 57 -0.38 -11.65 17.24
N LEU A 58 -1.70 -11.44 17.17
CA LEU A 58 -2.66 -12.31 17.83
C LEU A 58 -2.63 -13.73 17.22
N PRO A 59 -2.90 -14.77 18.02
CA PRO A 59 -3.00 -16.13 17.51
C PRO A 59 -4.21 -16.29 16.58
N HIS A 60 -4.04 -17.15 15.59
CA HIS A 60 -5.06 -17.64 14.67
C HIS A 60 -5.37 -19.13 14.94
N GLU A 61 -6.29 -19.73 14.18
CA GLU A 61 -6.88 -21.06 14.44
C GLU A 61 -5.85 -22.16 14.75
N ASP A 62 -4.68 -22.13 14.12
CA ASP A 62 -3.59 -23.11 14.29
C ASP A 62 -2.51 -22.69 15.31
N GLY A 63 -2.77 -21.67 16.14
CA GLY A 63 -1.80 -21.13 17.10
C GLY A 63 -0.68 -20.26 16.50
N GLN A 64 -0.64 -20.14 15.17
CA GLN A 64 0.24 -19.21 14.46
C GLN A 64 -0.27 -17.77 14.59
N SER A 65 0.60 -16.77 14.40
CA SER A 65 0.13 -15.38 14.37
C SER A 65 -0.73 -15.11 13.13
N ILE A 66 -1.66 -14.16 13.20
CA ILE A 66 -2.44 -13.72 12.04
C ILE A 66 -1.52 -13.29 10.89
N LYS A 67 -0.40 -12.64 11.21
CA LYS A 67 0.62 -12.25 10.22
C LYS A 67 1.15 -13.44 9.43
N ASP A 68 1.48 -14.54 10.12
CA ASP A 68 2.03 -15.74 9.48
C ASP A 68 0.98 -16.44 8.63
N ALA A 69 -0.24 -16.58 9.16
CA ALA A 69 -1.37 -17.13 8.41
C ALA A 69 -1.66 -16.33 7.12
N MET A 70 -1.60 -15.00 7.19
CA MET A 70 -1.75 -14.14 6.01
C MET A 70 -0.63 -14.33 5.00
N ALA A 71 0.62 -14.52 5.45
CA ALA A 71 1.75 -14.78 4.56
C ALA A 71 1.58 -16.12 3.82
N VAL A 72 1.21 -17.18 4.53
CA VAL A 72 0.91 -18.49 3.95
C VAL A 72 -0.23 -18.40 2.94
N ALA A 73 -1.31 -17.69 3.27
CA ALA A 73 -2.43 -17.48 2.35
C ALA A 73 -2.00 -16.74 1.07
N LEU A 74 -1.12 -15.74 1.19
CA LEU A 74 -0.60 -14.98 0.05
C LEU A 74 0.26 -15.87 -0.87
N ILE A 75 1.12 -16.70 -0.29
CA ILE A 75 1.94 -17.69 -1.02
C ILE A 75 1.03 -18.68 -1.76
N ASN A 76 0.05 -19.26 -1.07
CA ASN A 76 -0.89 -20.20 -1.69
C ASN A 76 -1.69 -19.58 -2.84
N ARG A 77 -1.98 -18.28 -2.77
CA ARG A 77 -2.66 -17.54 -3.85
C ARG A 77 -1.73 -17.30 -5.04
N ALA A 78 -0.46 -16.99 -4.79
CA ALA A 78 0.56 -16.87 -5.83
C ALA A 78 0.80 -18.20 -6.56
N LEU A 79 0.90 -19.31 -5.81
CA LEU A 79 1.04 -20.67 -6.37
C LEU A 79 -0.16 -21.06 -7.26
N LYS A 80 -1.35 -20.49 -7.00
CA LYS A 80 -2.55 -20.66 -7.84
C LYS A 80 -2.61 -19.73 -9.05
N GLY A 81 -1.52 -19.00 -9.35
CA GLY A 81 -1.42 -18.11 -10.51
C GLY A 81 -1.84 -16.66 -10.26
N ASP A 82 -2.04 -16.23 -9.01
CA ASP A 82 -2.28 -14.81 -8.73
C ASP A 82 -0.99 -14.00 -8.85
N VAL A 83 -0.82 -13.36 -10.01
CA VAL A 83 0.33 -12.50 -10.34
C VAL A 83 0.49 -11.35 -9.34
N ARG A 84 -0.59 -10.78 -8.80
CA ARG A 84 -0.47 -9.67 -7.84
C ARG A 84 0.03 -10.17 -6.49
N ALA A 85 -0.38 -11.36 -6.06
CA ALA A 85 0.15 -11.99 -4.87
C ALA A 85 1.66 -12.25 -5.03
N PHE A 86 2.08 -12.82 -6.17
CA PHE A 86 3.49 -13.03 -6.51
C PHE A 86 4.28 -11.73 -6.47
N VAL A 87 3.86 -10.69 -7.21
CA VAL A 87 4.53 -9.39 -7.23
C VAL A 87 4.62 -8.76 -5.83
N THR A 88 3.59 -8.95 -5.00
CA THR A 88 3.59 -8.46 -3.62
C THR A 88 4.65 -9.17 -2.79
N ILE A 89 4.76 -10.50 -2.91
CA ILE A 89 5.78 -11.30 -2.22
C ILE A 89 7.19 -10.86 -2.66
N MET A 90 7.45 -10.75 -3.97
CA MET A 90 8.78 -10.37 -4.48
C MET A 90 9.21 -8.99 -3.98
N LYS A 91 8.28 -8.01 -3.97
CA LYS A 91 8.52 -6.68 -3.40
C LYS A 91 8.92 -6.71 -1.92
N PHE A 92 8.42 -7.67 -1.15
CA PHE A 92 8.81 -7.83 0.25
C PHE A 92 10.16 -8.53 0.41
N VAL A 93 10.49 -9.49 -0.47
CA VAL A 93 11.79 -10.19 -0.49
C VAL A 93 12.92 -9.29 -0.98
N GLY A 94 12.59 -8.24 -1.76
CA GLY A 94 13.57 -7.32 -2.35
C GLY A 94 14.02 -7.73 -3.75
N GLU A 95 13.35 -8.70 -4.36
CA GLU A 95 13.58 -9.14 -5.73
C GLU A 95 12.59 -8.45 -6.67
N THR A 96 13.04 -8.01 -7.85
CA THR A 96 12.10 -7.53 -8.87
C THR A 96 11.69 -8.68 -9.80
N PRO A 97 10.39 -8.77 -10.18
CA PRO A 97 9.93 -9.81 -11.10
C PRO A 97 10.68 -9.83 -12.44
N THR A 98 11.19 -8.68 -12.88
CA THR A 98 11.95 -8.54 -14.13
C THR A 98 13.35 -9.15 -14.04
N GLU A 99 14.03 -9.00 -12.91
CA GLU A 99 15.35 -9.61 -12.66
C GLU A 99 15.23 -11.14 -12.67
N LEU A 100 14.19 -11.69 -12.04
CA LEU A 100 13.95 -13.14 -12.05
C LEU A 100 13.69 -13.70 -13.45
N GLN A 101 12.97 -12.96 -14.28
CA GLN A 101 12.70 -13.39 -15.65
C GLN A 101 13.98 -13.38 -16.50
N GLN A 102 14.87 -12.41 -16.28
CA GLN A 102 16.17 -12.33 -16.97
C GLN A 102 17.13 -13.44 -16.53
N MET A 103 17.20 -13.72 -15.23
CA MET A 103 18.02 -14.84 -14.72
C MET A 103 17.54 -16.19 -15.26
N ALA A 104 16.22 -16.42 -15.30
CA ALA A 104 15.66 -17.65 -15.86
C ALA A 104 16.00 -17.81 -17.35
N THR A 105 15.94 -16.73 -18.13
CA THR A 105 16.32 -16.77 -19.56
C THR A 105 17.81 -16.98 -19.75
N ASP A 106 18.64 -16.40 -18.89
CA ASP A 106 20.10 -16.52 -18.99
C ASP A 106 20.58 -17.94 -18.62
N ASP A 107 19.95 -18.58 -17.63
CA ASP A 107 20.21 -19.98 -17.27
C ASP A 107 19.77 -20.96 -18.37
N GLU A 108 18.60 -20.73 -18.99
CA GLU A 108 18.13 -21.54 -20.14
C GLU A 108 19.07 -21.42 -21.34
N LEU A 109 19.57 -20.21 -21.63
CA LEU A 109 20.53 -19.97 -22.71
C LEU A 109 21.88 -20.64 -22.41
N ASN A 110 22.34 -20.63 -21.15
CA ASN A 110 23.59 -21.27 -20.76
C ASN A 110 23.50 -22.80 -20.88
N LEU A 111 22.40 -23.43 -20.45
CA LEU A 111 22.20 -24.88 -20.57
C LEU A 111 22.19 -25.37 -22.03
N SER A 112 21.61 -24.57 -22.95
CA SER A 112 21.60 -24.89 -24.39
C SER A 112 22.98 -24.81 -25.07
N SER A 113 23.96 -24.15 -24.43
CA SER A 113 25.31 -23.99 -24.95
C SER A 113 26.20 -25.22 -24.77
N TRP A 114 25.78 -26.22 -23.99
CA TRP A 114 26.55 -27.44 -23.68
C TRP A 114 26.00 -28.71 -24.35
N GLU A 115 24.99 -28.60 -25.22
CA GLU A 115 24.36 -29.73 -25.93
C GLU A 115 24.89 -29.97 -27.37
N PHE A 116 26.14 -29.59 -27.69
CA PHE A 116 26.78 -29.87 -28.98
C PHE A 116 28.01 -30.78 -28.87
#